data_AF-A0A949LZB1-F1
#
_entry.id   AF-A0A949LZB1-F1
#
_cell.length_a   1.000
_cell.length_b   1.000
_cell.length_c   1.000
_cell.angle_alpha   90.00
_cell.angle_beta   90.00
_cell.angle_gamma   90.00
#
_symmetry.space_group_name_H-M   'P 1'
#
loop_
_entity.id
_entity.type
_entity.pdbx_description
1 polymer ?
#
loop_
_entity_poly.entity_id
_entity_poly.type
_entity_poly.pdbx_seq_one_letter_code
_entity_poly.pdbx_strand_id
1 'polypeptide(L)'
;MSAAADQHHPAPAQIVPFLELFYDLVFVASTMVISNEFSHGANWRLAGTCSLMFILLWLLWFHTTVLMNVERRDDLGQRGLVFAQMFMIFVTTLAFVDTTLADVSLVGAGYLVAVLIVALGHHRIRDLPDPVGAWARSRRNRLALAGAVVFAGLIMPDGLDWILYSIAIVLLVLPTSVATWGGRPVPPVDEHHLAERAALLTLIVMGEAFVKSALVISSGSITGWDIIAVAVLFVILFGLFAVYFDDIPDAGIRSGDLSGEMWLLAHLLLQLSIVALAVGVSKYLQVGADGVPTKAIVILTAAYAGIFIGLALIGLFSRRSPRGPLLTLRLLTATVAVAGGTTAVVADAVTPGEFLLLLAVISIVHSVFARRLCERTDPVVPIPSPPIPSSEAH
;
A
#
# COMPACT_ATOMS: atom_id res chain seq x y z
N MET A 1 10.89 -49.42 32.37
CA MET A 1 11.94 -48.97 31.42
C MET A 1 11.27 -48.90 30.06
N SER A 2 10.70 -47.74 29.73
CA SER A 2 11.34 -46.65 28.99
C SER A 2 11.63 -47.03 27.53
N ALA A 3 10.75 -46.57 26.64
CA ALA A 3 11.13 -45.82 25.44
C ALA A 3 9.85 -45.38 24.73
N ALA A 4 9.47 -44.13 24.95
CA ALA A 4 8.60 -43.39 24.04
C ALA A 4 9.38 -43.16 22.73
N ALA A 5 8.74 -43.40 21.59
CA ALA A 5 9.29 -43.02 20.29
C ALA A 5 8.17 -42.44 19.41
N ASP A 6 8.43 -41.20 19.01
CA ASP A 6 7.92 -40.48 17.85
C ASP A 6 6.41 -40.21 17.70
N GLN A 7 5.99 -39.12 18.35
CA GLN A 7 5.04 -38.21 17.73
C GLN A 7 5.82 -37.31 16.75
N HIS A 8 5.82 -37.69 15.48
CA HIS A 8 6.16 -36.79 14.39
C HIS A 8 5.06 -35.71 14.33
N HIS A 9 5.32 -34.53 14.91
CA HIS A 9 4.49 -33.35 14.64
C HIS A 9 4.89 -32.80 13.26
N PRO A 10 4.07 -32.94 12.21
CA PRO A 10 4.26 -32.13 11.02
C PRO A 10 4.08 -30.65 11.37
N ALA A 11 4.91 -29.81 10.75
CA ALA A 11 5.11 -28.38 10.95
C ALA A 11 3.83 -27.54 11.18
N PRO A 12 3.91 -26.37 11.87
CA PRO A 12 2.79 -25.45 11.94
C PRO A 12 2.48 -24.93 10.53
N ALA A 13 1.41 -25.46 9.93
CA ALA A 13 0.85 -24.98 8.67
C ALA A 13 0.36 -23.54 8.83
N GLN A 14 0.67 -22.72 7.81
CA GLN A 14 0.36 -21.29 7.68
C GLN A 14 -1.09 -20.96 8.12
N ILE A 15 -1.22 -20.20 9.20
CA ILE A 15 -2.45 -19.46 9.49
C ILE A 15 -2.18 -18.04 9.00
N VAL A 16 -2.69 -17.71 7.81
CA VAL A 16 -2.92 -16.32 7.43
C VAL A 16 -3.86 -15.74 8.50
N PRO A 17 -3.46 -14.75 9.30
CA PRO A 17 -4.27 -14.36 10.44
C PRO A 17 -5.51 -13.62 9.91
N PHE A 18 -6.69 -14.25 9.98
CA PHE A 18 -7.95 -13.64 9.53
C PHE A 18 -8.19 -12.24 10.13
N LEU A 19 -7.62 -11.97 11.31
CA LEU A 19 -7.64 -10.65 11.94
C LEU A 19 -6.94 -9.58 11.09
N GLU A 20 -5.77 -9.90 10.53
CA GLU A 20 -5.03 -8.96 9.69
C GLU A 20 -5.74 -8.73 8.35
N LEU A 21 -6.32 -9.78 7.77
CA LEU A 21 -7.12 -9.63 6.56
C LEU A 21 -8.38 -8.79 6.83
N PHE A 22 -9.03 -8.99 7.98
CA PHE A 22 -10.17 -8.17 8.39
C PHE A 22 -9.77 -6.71 8.62
N TYR A 23 -8.58 -6.47 9.18
CA TYR A 23 -8.00 -5.14 9.30
C TYR A 23 -7.82 -4.47 7.93
N ASP A 24 -7.28 -5.19 6.92
CA ASP A 24 -7.15 -4.67 5.56
C ASP A 24 -8.49 -4.31 4.93
N LEU A 25 -9.53 -5.12 5.17
CA LEU A 25 -10.86 -4.85 4.64
C LEU A 25 -11.43 -3.54 5.19
N VAL A 26 -11.25 -3.25 6.49
CA VAL A 26 -11.68 -1.96 7.06
C VAL A 26 -10.84 -0.81 6.53
N PHE A 27 -9.53 -1.00 6.38
CA PHE A 27 -8.66 -0.02 5.75
C PHE A 27 -9.13 0.31 4.32
N VAL A 28 -9.37 -0.70 3.47
CA VAL A 28 -9.81 -0.46 2.09
C VAL A 28 -11.24 0.10 2.03
N ALA A 29 -12.14 -0.33 2.91
CA ALA A 29 -13.47 0.29 3.01
C ALA A 29 -13.35 1.81 3.30
N SER A 30 -12.44 2.20 4.18
CA SER A 30 -12.14 3.60 4.46
C SER A 30 -11.55 4.33 3.24
N THR A 31 -10.60 3.71 2.50
CA THR A 31 -10.05 4.34 1.29
C THR A 31 -11.08 4.50 0.19
N MET A 32 -12.01 3.54 0.06
CA MET A 32 -13.15 3.62 -0.86
C MET A 32 -14.07 4.82 -0.56
N VAL A 33 -14.32 5.12 0.72
CA VAL A 33 -15.10 6.28 1.14
C VAL A 33 -14.39 7.58 0.77
N ILE A 34 -13.09 7.69 1.05
CA ILE A 34 -12.26 8.86 0.70
C ILE A 34 -12.20 9.07 -0.82
N SER A 35 -12.01 8.00 -1.57
CA SER A 35 -11.90 8.06 -3.04
C SER A 35 -13.27 8.32 -3.68
N ASN A 36 -14.37 7.91 -3.05
CA ASN A 36 -15.73 8.25 -3.48
C ASN A 36 -16.00 9.75 -3.32
N GLU A 37 -15.57 10.35 -2.20
CA GLU A 37 -15.63 11.80 -2.01
C GLU A 37 -14.86 12.55 -3.11
N PHE A 38 -13.62 12.13 -3.38
CA PHE A 38 -12.83 12.69 -4.48
C PHE A 38 -13.52 12.55 -5.85
N SER A 39 -14.24 11.45 -6.08
CA SER A 39 -14.93 11.21 -7.36
C SER A 39 -16.10 12.17 -7.62
N HIS A 40 -16.77 12.70 -6.59
CA HIS A 40 -17.87 13.67 -6.76
C HIS A 40 -17.34 15.09 -6.96
N GLY A 41 -16.31 15.50 -6.21
CA GLY A 41 -15.83 16.89 -6.16
C GLY A 41 -14.48 17.17 -6.83
N ALA A 42 -13.97 16.30 -7.70
CA ALA A 42 -12.56 16.33 -8.13
C ALA A 42 -12.02 17.70 -8.55
N ASN A 43 -11.07 18.18 -7.73
CA ASN A 43 -10.27 19.37 -7.91
C ASN A 43 -8.90 19.16 -7.22
N TRP A 44 -7.92 20.02 -7.49
CA TRP A 44 -6.56 19.87 -6.97
C TRP A 44 -6.46 19.93 -5.45
N ARG A 45 -7.27 20.78 -4.80
CA ARG A 45 -7.29 20.89 -3.34
C ARG A 45 -7.81 19.59 -2.72
N LEU A 46 -8.94 19.08 -3.20
CA LEU A 46 -9.52 17.83 -2.73
C LEU A 46 -8.61 16.63 -3.04
N ALA A 47 -7.94 16.62 -4.20
CA ALA A 47 -6.93 15.59 -4.51
C ALA A 47 -5.82 15.57 -3.47
N GLY A 48 -5.30 16.75 -3.09
CA GLY A 48 -4.29 16.88 -2.04
C GLY A 48 -4.79 16.39 -0.67
N THR A 49 -5.97 16.84 -0.25
CA THR A 49 -6.53 16.45 1.04
C THR A 49 -6.88 14.95 1.12
N CYS A 50 -7.51 14.38 0.08
CA CYS A 50 -7.80 12.95 0.02
C CYS A 50 -6.52 12.11 -0.04
N SER A 51 -5.49 12.55 -0.78
CA SER A 51 -4.20 11.87 -0.82
C SER A 51 -3.51 11.91 0.54
N LEU A 52 -3.55 13.04 1.23
CA LEU A 52 -3.03 13.17 2.59
C LEU A 52 -3.75 12.22 3.54
N MET A 53 -5.09 12.19 3.51
CA MET A 53 -5.88 11.28 4.35
C MET A 53 -5.55 9.81 4.06
N PHE A 54 -5.44 9.44 2.78
CA PHE A 54 -4.98 8.10 2.38
C PHE A 54 -3.60 7.79 2.96
N ILE A 55 -2.63 8.69 2.82
CA ILE A 55 -1.27 8.52 3.35
C ILE A 55 -1.31 8.32 4.87
N LEU A 56 -2.10 9.10 5.59
CA LEU A 56 -2.24 8.99 7.04
C LEU A 56 -2.78 7.63 7.47
N LEU A 57 -3.87 7.16 6.84
CA LEU A 57 -4.42 5.82 7.11
C LEU A 57 -3.43 4.73 6.72
N TRP A 58 -2.73 4.90 5.59
CA TRP A 58 -1.76 3.93 5.11
C TRP A 58 -0.58 3.82 6.07
N LEU A 59 -0.14 4.92 6.67
CA LEU A 59 0.89 4.90 7.71
C LEU A 59 0.43 4.14 8.96
N LEU A 60 -0.84 4.23 9.35
CA LEU A 60 -1.38 3.37 10.42
C LEU A 60 -1.29 1.89 10.04
N TRP A 61 -1.69 1.55 8.81
CA TRP A 61 -1.57 0.19 8.28
C TRP A 61 -0.11 -0.29 8.26
N PHE A 62 0.83 0.56 7.84
CA PHE A 62 2.26 0.28 7.82
C PHE A 62 2.81 -0.03 9.21
N HIS A 63 2.56 0.84 10.19
CA HIS A 63 3.09 0.64 11.55
C HIS A 63 2.47 -0.60 12.22
N THR A 64 1.17 -0.86 12.00
CA THR A 64 0.49 -2.05 12.51
C THR A 64 0.99 -3.33 11.85
N THR A 65 1.15 -3.34 10.53
CA THR A 65 1.68 -4.50 9.77
C THR A 65 3.10 -4.83 10.22
N VAL A 66 3.95 -3.82 10.40
CA VAL A 66 5.31 -4.01 10.90
C VAL A 66 5.31 -4.53 12.35
N LEU A 67 4.41 -4.06 13.21
CA LEU A 67 4.23 -4.61 14.57
C LEU A 67 3.84 -6.09 14.55
N MET A 68 2.83 -6.45 13.77
CA MET A 68 2.31 -7.83 13.66
C MET A 68 3.29 -8.78 12.95
N ASN A 69 4.16 -8.24 12.10
CA ASN A 69 5.19 -9.04 11.47
C ASN A 69 6.26 -9.51 12.48
N VAL A 70 6.67 -8.61 13.39
CA VAL A 70 7.66 -8.90 14.44
C VAL A 70 7.06 -9.68 15.60
N GLU A 71 5.85 -9.31 16.05
CA GLU A 71 5.14 -9.98 17.13
C GLU A 71 3.81 -10.56 16.66
N ARG A 72 3.73 -11.88 16.54
CA ARG A 72 2.54 -12.62 16.09
C ARG A 72 1.64 -13.10 17.22
N ARG A 73 1.65 -12.43 18.37
CA ARG A 73 0.74 -12.79 19.48
C ARG A 73 -0.70 -12.56 19.05
N ASP A 74 -1.53 -13.59 19.22
CA ASP A 74 -2.97 -13.50 19.01
C ASP A 74 -3.73 -13.63 20.34
N ASP A 75 -3.39 -12.74 21.29
CA ASP A 75 -4.07 -12.66 22.58
C ASP A 75 -5.25 -11.66 22.54
N LEU A 76 -6.16 -11.75 23.52
CA LEU A 76 -7.35 -10.89 23.60
C LEU A 76 -7.00 -9.40 23.63
N GLY A 77 -5.87 -9.04 24.22
CA GLY A 77 -5.39 -7.67 24.27
C GLY A 77 -4.90 -7.17 22.92
N GLN A 78 -4.15 -7.99 22.16
CA GLN A 78 -3.77 -7.65 20.78
C GLN A 78 -5.02 -7.50 19.90
N ARG A 79 -5.95 -8.47 19.96
CA ARG A 79 -7.24 -8.40 19.24
C ARG A 79 -8.03 -7.13 19.58
N GLY A 80 -8.07 -6.77 20.87
CA GLY A 80 -8.73 -5.55 21.35
C GLY A 80 -8.09 -4.27 20.81
N LEU A 81 -6.75 -4.19 20.75
CA LEU A 81 -6.04 -3.04 20.17
C LEU A 81 -6.32 -2.91 18.68
N VAL A 82 -6.28 -4.01 17.93
CA VAL A 82 -6.55 -4.03 16.49
C VAL A 82 -7.99 -3.61 16.20
N PHE A 83 -8.94 -4.16 16.95
CA PHE A 83 -10.35 -3.78 16.86
C PHE A 83 -10.53 -2.27 17.13
N ALA A 84 -9.94 -1.75 18.21
CA ALA A 84 -10.00 -0.33 18.53
C ALA A 84 -9.39 0.53 17.40
N GLN A 85 -8.28 0.08 16.80
CA GLN A 85 -7.67 0.78 15.67
C GLN A 85 -8.58 0.77 14.43
N MET A 86 -9.21 -0.36 14.10
CA MET A 86 -10.17 -0.47 12.99
C MET A 86 -11.34 0.49 13.19
N PHE A 87 -11.89 0.53 14.41
CA PHE A 87 -12.95 1.46 14.77
C PHE A 87 -12.51 2.92 14.58
N MET A 88 -11.31 3.27 15.07
CA MET A 88 -10.79 4.64 14.92
C MET A 88 -10.52 5.01 13.46
N ILE A 89 -9.97 4.10 12.65
CA ILE A 89 -9.77 4.31 11.20
C ILE A 89 -11.12 4.64 10.55
N PHE A 90 -12.15 3.84 10.83
CA PHE A 90 -13.47 4.01 10.23
C PHE A 90 -14.14 5.31 10.67
N VAL A 91 -14.20 5.59 11.98
CA VAL A 91 -14.80 6.83 12.51
C VAL A 91 -14.06 8.08 12.02
N THR A 92 -12.73 8.06 11.99
CA THR A 92 -11.93 9.18 11.47
C THR A 92 -12.22 9.41 9.99
N THR A 93 -12.45 8.34 9.23
CA THR A 93 -12.83 8.44 7.82
C THR A 93 -14.22 9.07 7.65
N LEU A 94 -15.19 8.68 8.48
CA LEU A 94 -16.53 9.28 8.46
C LEU A 94 -16.50 10.77 8.83
N ALA A 95 -15.75 11.13 9.87
CA ALA A 95 -15.54 12.52 10.26
C ALA A 95 -14.87 13.34 9.15
N PHE A 96 -13.99 12.71 8.35
CA PHE A 96 -13.33 13.36 7.22
C PHE A 96 -14.29 13.72 6.08
N VAL A 97 -15.24 12.83 5.74
CA VAL A 97 -16.17 13.05 4.61
C VAL A 97 -17.45 13.79 4.98
N ASP A 98 -17.84 13.78 6.26
CA ASP A 98 -19.05 14.46 6.70
C ASP A 98 -18.82 15.97 6.84
N THR A 99 -19.36 16.78 5.94
CA THR A 99 -19.22 18.25 5.97
C THR A 99 -19.79 18.92 7.23
N THR A 100 -20.67 18.25 7.98
CA THR A 100 -21.24 18.75 9.23
C THR A 100 -20.37 18.43 10.45
N LEU A 101 -19.56 17.37 10.36
CA LEU A 101 -18.64 16.91 11.40
C LEU A 101 -17.16 17.12 11.03
N ALA A 102 -16.86 17.63 9.83
CA ALA A 102 -15.52 17.91 9.30
C ALA A 102 -14.88 19.12 10.00
N ASP A 103 -14.71 19.00 11.31
CA ASP A 103 -13.78 19.78 12.09
C ASP A 103 -12.41 19.10 11.97
N VAL A 104 -11.40 19.86 11.53
CA VAL A 104 -10.00 19.40 11.45
C VAL A 104 -9.55 18.84 12.81
N SER A 105 -10.09 19.39 13.90
CA SER A 105 -9.85 18.95 15.26
C SER A 105 -10.35 17.53 15.52
N LEU A 106 -11.52 17.15 14.99
CA LEU A 106 -12.09 15.82 15.17
C LEU A 106 -11.32 14.76 14.37
N VAL A 107 -10.95 15.07 13.13
CA VAL A 107 -10.12 14.21 12.29
C VAL A 107 -8.74 14.01 12.93
N GLY A 108 -8.11 15.11 13.38
CA GLY A 108 -6.82 15.06 14.06
C GLY A 108 -6.88 14.30 15.39
N ALA A 109 -7.95 14.45 16.17
CA ALA A 109 -8.16 13.70 17.41
C ALA A 109 -8.36 12.20 17.15
N GLY A 110 -9.17 11.84 16.15
CA GLY A 110 -9.36 10.46 15.74
C GLY A 110 -8.05 9.79 15.30
N TYR A 111 -7.27 10.51 14.48
CA TYR A 111 -5.95 10.06 14.05
C TYR A 111 -4.96 9.95 15.21
N LEU A 112 -4.94 10.92 16.12
CA LEU A 112 -4.12 10.88 17.34
C LEU A 112 -4.37 9.60 18.14
N VAL A 113 -5.63 9.29 18.43
CA VAL A 113 -6.00 8.08 19.18
C VAL A 113 -5.55 6.83 18.42
N ALA A 114 -5.73 6.77 17.09
CA ALA A 114 -5.28 5.65 16.28
C ALA A 114 -3.74 5.44 16.36
N VAL A 115 -2.95 6.52 16.31
CA VAL A 115 -1.49 6.46 16.48
C VAL A 115 -1.10 5.98 17.88
N LEU A 116 -1.79 6.45 18.92
CA LEU A 116 -1.54 6.03 20.31
C LEU A 116 -1.89 4.56 20.56
N ILE A 117 -2.89 4.01 19.86
CA ILE A 117 -3.20 2.58 19.89
C ILE A 117 -2.01 1.75 19.37
N VAL A 118 -1.38 2.16 18.27
CA VAL A 118 -0.19 1.48 17.75
C VAL A 118 1.00 1.64 18.70
N ALA A 119 1.18 2.83 19.28
CA ALA A 119 2.20 3.06 20.30
C ALA A 119 2.00 2.14 21.53
N LEU A 120 0.75 1.89 21.94
CA LEU A 120 0.41 0.96 23.01
C LEU A 120 0.69 -0.50 22.62
N GLY A 121 0.48 -0.88 21.36
CA GLY A 121 0.90 -2.17 20.81
C GLY A 121 2.41 -2.41 20.99
N HIS A 122 3.25 -1.46 20.57
CA HIS A 122 4.70 -1.52 20.82
C HIS A 122 5.05 -1.47 22.31
N HIS A 123 4.28 -0.77 23.13
CA HIS A 123 4.50 -0.73 24.58
C HIS A 123 4.35 -2.12 25.22
N ARG A 124 3.41 -2.95 24.76
CA ARG A 124 3.18 -4.30 25.33
C ARG A 124 4.36 -5.26 25.17
N ILE A 125 5.18 -5.06 24.13
CA ILE A 125 6.32 -5.92 23.80
C ILE A 125 7.67 -5.28 24.16
N ARG A 126 7.67 -4.12 24.84
CA ARG A 126 8.87 -3.35 25.16
C ARG A 126 9.84 -4.06 26.12
N ASP A 127 9.32 -4.99 26.91
CA ASP A 127 10.04 -5.68 27.99
C ASP A 127 10.55 -7.06 27.54
N LEU A 128 10.37 -7.41 26.25
CA LEU A 128 10.96 -8.59 25.65
C LEU A 128 12.48 -8.45 25.51
N PRO A 129 13.22 -9.58 25.44
CA PRO A 129 14.65 -9.56 25.19
C PRO A 129 15.02 -8.75 23.93
N ASP A 130 16.16 -8.08 23.98
CA ASP A 130 16.69 -7.39 22.81
C ASP A 130 17.10 -8.43 21.74
N PRO A 131 16.89 -8.16 20.44
CA PRO A 131 16.63 -6.83 19.84
C PRO A 131 15.17 -6.35 19.85
N VAL A 132 14.19 -7.22 20.11
CA VAL A 132 12.76 -6.89 19.98
C VAL A 132 12.34 -5.78 20.95
N GLY A 133 12.74 -5.88 22.22
CA GLY A 133 12.41 -4.87 23.23
C GLY A 133 12.96 -3.47 22.89
N ALA A 134 14.24 -3.38 22.50
CA ALA A 134 14.87 -2.12 22.09
C ALA A 134 14.17 -1.48 20.89
N TRP A 135 13.85 -2.27 19.88
CA TRP A 135 13.10 -1.84 18.71
C TRP A 135 11.71 -1.32 19.09
N ALA A 136 10.98 -2.06 19.92
CA ALA A 136 9.65 -1.69 20.38
C ALA A 136 9.66 -0.39 21.21
N ARG A 137 10.64 -0.21 22.10
CA ARG A 137 10.83 1.06 22.84
C ARG A 137 11.07 2.24 21.91
N SER A 138 11.90 2.06 20.88
CA SER A 138 12.18 3.10 19.88
C SER A 138 10.94 3.48 19.07
N ARG A 139 10.21 2.49 18.56
CA ARG A 139 8.95 2.67 17.83
C ARG A 139 7.89 3.35 18.68
N ARG A 140 7.66 2.86 19.90
CA ARG A 140 6.75 3.46 20.88
C ARG A 140 7.07 4.94 21.12
N ASN A 141 8.33 5.27 21.41
CA ASN A 141 8.71 6.65 21.73
C ASN A 141 8.48 7.58 20.55
N ARG A 142 8.73 7.12 19.32
CA ARG A 142 8.49 7.92 18.11
C ARG A 142 7.01 8.13 17.84
N LEU A 143 6.20 7.07 17.94
CA LEU A 143 4.75 7.17 17.77
C LEU A 143 4.12 8.04 18.86
N ALA A 144 4.61 7.93 20.10
CA ALA A 144 4.20 8.81 21.19
C ALA A 144 4.61 10.28 20.95
N LEU A 145 5.82 10.52 20.40
CA LEU A 145 6.25 11.86 20.01
C LEU A 145 5.40 12.41 18.87
N ALA A 146 5.13 11.62 17.83
CA ALA A 146 4.24 12.01 16.74
C ALA A 146 2.83 12.34 17.29
N GLY A 147 2.30 11.51 18.19
CA GLY A 147 1.05 11.77 18.89
C GLY A 147 1.07 13.07 19.71
N ALA A 148 2.14 13.32 20.46
CA ALA A 148 2.30 14.56 21.22
C ALA A 148 2.34 15.79 20.30
N VAL A 149 2.99 15.69 19.13
CA VAL A 149 3.03 16.77 18.13
C VAL A 149 1.65 16.99 17.49
N VAL A 150 0.90 15.92 17.16
CA VAL A 150 -0.48 16.04 16.68
C VAL A 150 -1.36 16.69 17.74
N PHE A 151 -1.25 16.27 19.00
CA PHE A 151 -1.97 16.86 20.12
C PHE A 151 -1.66 18.35 20.29
N ALA A 152 -0.38 18.73 20.18
CA ALA A 152 0.03 20.13 20.20
C ALA A 152 -0.61 20.92 19.05
N GLY A 153 -0.73 20.32 17.85
CA GLY A 153 -1.45 20.89 16.72
C GLY A 153 -2.93 21.14 17.01
N LEU A 154 -3.60 20.21 17.69
CA LEU A 154 -5.02 20.32 18.05
C LEU A 154 -5.36 21.46 19.03
N ILE A 155 -4.40 21.87 19.86
CA ILE A 155 -4.60 22.93 20.86
C ILE A 155 -4.02 24.28 20.41
N MET A 156 -3.31 24.30 19.28
CA MET A 156 -2.68 25.51 18.74
C MET A 156 -3.73 26.34 17.98
N PRO A 157 -3.69 27.68 18.06
CA PRO A 157 -4.52 28.53 17.20
C PRO A 157 -4.22 28.31 15.71
N ASP A 158 -5.26 28.50 14.89
CA ASP A 158 -5.21 28.32 13.44
C ASP A 158 -4.02 29.05 12.78
N GLY A 159 -3.29 28.35 11.91
CA GLY A 159 -2.25 28.93 11.05
C GLY A 159 -0.82 28.42 11.31
N LEU A 160 -0.54 27.86 12.49
CA LEU A 160 0.74 27.18 12.79
C LEU A 160 0.59 25.65 12.95
N ASP A 161 -0.64 25.18 13.05
CA ASP A 161 -1.04 23.78 13.14
C ASP A 161 -0.48 22.93 11.98
N TRP A 162 -0.48 23.46 10.75
CA TRP A 162 0.06 22.76 9.58
C TRP A 162 1.56 22.42 9.70
N ILE A 163 2.35 23.23 10.42
CA ILE A 163 3.78 22.95 10.68
C ILE A 163 3.88 21.74 11.61
N LEU A 164 3.08 21.71 12.67
CA LEU A 164 3.06 20.62 13.63
C LEU A 164 2.58 19.32 12.97
N TYR A 165 1.52 19.37 12.17
CA TYR A 165 1.07 18.21 11.40
C TYR A 165 2.13 17.72 10.41
N SER A 166 2.84 18.64 9.75
CA SER A 166 3.95 18.27 8.85
C SER A 166 5.08 17.57 9.61
N ILE A 167 5.45 18.05 10.80
CA ILE A 167 6.44 17.40 11.66
C ILE A 167 5.97 16.02 12.09
N ALA A 168 4.70 15.87 12.49
CA ALA A 168 4.14 14.58 12.87
C ALA A 168 4.18 13.56 11.71
N ILE A 169 3.84 13.99 10.49
CA ILE A 169 3.93 13.13 9.29
C ILE A 169 5.38 12.71 9.04
N VAL A 170 6.34 13.62 9.13
CA VAL A 170 7.77 13.29 8.99
C VAL A 170 8.19 12.23 10.01
N LEU A 171 7.74 12.35 11.28
CA LEU A 171 8.00 11.36 12.31
C LEU A 171 7.39 9.98 12.01
N LEU A 172 6.26 9.93 11.29
CA LEU A 172 5.57 8.70 10.92
C LEU A 172 6.15 8.04 9.67
N VAL A 173 6.65 8.84 8.71
CA VAL A 173 7.22 8.35 7.44
C VAL A 173 8.68 7.94 7.59
N LEU A 174 9.45 8.68 8.40
CA LEU A 174 10.89 8.44 8.50
C LEU A 174 11.13 6.99 8.95
N PRO A 175 11.79 6.15 8.13
CA PRO A 175 11.93 4.75 8.44
C PRO A 175 12.64 4.59 9.78
N THR A 176 12.19 3.63 10.56
CA THR A 176 12.65 3.55 11.94
C THR A 176 14.02 2.96 12.08
N SER A 177 14.40 2.14 11.11
CA SER A 177 15.77 1.73 10.86
C SER A 177 16.71 2.88 10.49
N VAL A 178 16.23 4.06 10.08
CA VAL A 178 17.11 5.25 10.00
C VAL A 178 17.58 5.68 11.40
N ALA A 179 16.77 5.47 12.44
CA ALA A 179 17.21 5.72 13.82
C ALA A 179 18.11 4.59 14.37
N THR A 180 18.30 3.49 13.63
CA THR A 180 19.24 2.42 13.97
C THR A 180 20.59 2.56 13.27
N TRP A 181 20.84 3.68 12.55
CA TRP A 181 22.16 4.03 11.99
C TRP A 181 23.32 4.02 13.02
N GLY A 182 23.00 4.01 14.33
CA GLY A 182 23.93 3.81 15.44
C GLY A 182 24.18 2.36 15.86
N GLY A 183 23.95 1.35 14.99
CA GLY A 183 24.28 -0.06 15.28
C GLY A 183 23.30 -0.77 16.23
N ARG A 184 22.06 -0.28 16.34
CA ARG A 184 21.03 -0.92 17.16
C ARG A 184 20.47 -2.13 16.43
N PRO A 185 20.39 -3.31 17.08
CA PRO A 185 19.95 -4.51 16.39
C PRO A 185 18.44 -4.40 16.07
N VAL A 186 18.10 -4.65 14.81
CA VAL A 186 16.72 -4.70 14.31
C VAL A 186 16.23 -6.14 14.40
N PRO A 187 15.02 -6.40 14.92
CA PRO A 187 14.49 -7.75 14.94
C PRO A 187 14.37 -8.29 13.50
N PRO A 188 14.59 -9.60 13.29
CA PRO A 188 14.37 -10.20 11.98
C PRO A 188 12.90 -10.03 11.59
N VAL A 189 12.68 -9.46 10.40
CA VAL A 189 11.36 -9.35 9.78
C VAL A 189 11.12 -10.62 8.99
N ASP A 190 9.94 -11.23 9.15
CA ASP A 190 9.53 -12.31 8.25
C ASP A 190 9.12 -11.70 6.92
N GLU A 191 10.03 -11.81 5.96
CA GLU A 191 9.86 -11.33 4.60
C GLU A 191 8.63 -11.93 3.91
N HIS A 192 8.40 -13.24 4.05
CA HIS A 192 7.31 -13.92 3.35
C HIS A 192 5.98 -13.38 3.83
N HIS A 193 5.82 -13.25 5.15
CA HIS A 193 4.63 -12.66 5.74
C HIS A 193 4.44 -11.18 5.37
N LEU A 194 5.52 -10.40 5.32
CA LEU A 194 5.44 -8.99 4.94
C LEU A 194 5.03 -8.82 3.47
N ALA A 195 5.62 -9.65 2.60
CA ALA A 195 5.30 -9.67 1.18
C ALA A 195 3.85 -10.13 0.94
N GLU A 196 3.40 -11.15 1.67
CA GLU A 196 2.01 -11.63 1.64
C GLU A 196 1.03 -10.51 2.03
N ARG A 197 1.27 -9.80 3.13
CA ARG A 197 0.43 -8.67 3.58
C ARG A 197 0.34 -7.57 2.52
N ALA A 198 1.48 -7.16 1.97
CA ALA A 198 1.53 -6.12 0.94
C ALA A 198 0.82 -6.57 -0.34
N ALA A 199 0.95 -7.83 -0.72
CA ALA A 199 0.29 -8.41 -1.90
C ALA A 199 -1.23 -8.51 -1.71
N LEU A 200 -1.70 -9.00 -0.56
CA LEU A 200 -3.12 -9.06 -0.22
C LEU A 200 -3.75 -7.67 -0.20
N LEU A 201 -3.11 -6.69 0.45
CA LEU A 201 -3.62 -5.32 0.44
C LEU A 201 -3.68 -4.76 -0.99
N THR A 202 -2.64 -4.98 -1.80
CA THR A 202 -2.61 -4.53 -3.20
C THR A 202 -3.73 -5.16 -4.02
N LEU A 203 -4.04 -6.45 -3.79
CA LEU A 203 -5.14 -7.15 -4.44
C LEU A 203 -6.51 -6.53 -4.07
N ILE A 204 -6.74 -6.29 -2.79
CA ILE A 204 -8.01 -5.74 -2.29
C ILE A 204 -8.20 -4.30 -2.78
N VAL A 205 -7.15 -3.47 -2.76
CA VAL A 205 -7.16 -2.10 -3.30
C VAL A 205 -7.41 -2.11 -4.81
N MET A 206 -6.87 -3.07 -5.56
CA MET A 206 -7.21 -3.23 -6.98
C MET A 206 -8.68 -3.65 -7.18
N GLY A 207 -9.22 -4.44 -6.24
CA GLY A 207 -10.64 -4.83 -6.16
C GLY A 207 -11.61 -3.64 -6.10
N GLU A 208 -11.22 -2.53 -5.48
CA GLU A 208 -12.01 -1.29 -5.40
C GLU A 208 -12.43 -0.78 -6.80
N ALA A 209 -11.56 -0.89 -7.81
CA ALA A 209 -11.86 -0.46 -9.16
C ALA A 209 -13.05 -1.23 -9.76
N PHE A 210 -13.16 -2.53 -9.48
CA PHE A 210 -14.31 -3.33 -9.91
C PHE A 210 -15.60 -2.90 -9.19
N VAL A 211 -15.54 -2.70 -7.87
CA VAL A 211 -16.72 -2.30 -7.08
C VAL A 211 -17.23 -0.93 -7.54
N LYS A 212 -16.36 0.06 -7.70
CA LYS A 212 -16.75 1.39 -8.20
C LYS A 212 -17.37 1.33 -9.59
N SER A 213 -16.77 0.55 -10.49
CA SER A 213 -17.27 0.41 -11.87
C SER A 213 -18.64 -0.25 -11.89
N ALA A 214 -18.84 -1.30 -11.08
CA ALA A 214 -20.13 -1.95 -10.92
C ALA A 214 -21.20 -0.99 -10.38
N LEU A 215 -20.87 -0.19 -9.36
CA LEU A 215 -21.80 0.80 -8.79
C LEU A 215 -22.21 1.85 -9.83
N VAL A 216 -21.25 2.41 -10.58
CA VAL A 216 -21.55 3.40 -11.63
C VAL A 216 -22.50 2.81 -12.68
N ILE A 217 -22.20 1.61 -13.19
CA ILE A 217 -22.99 0.97 -14.24
C ILE A 217 -24.37 0.57 -13.74
N SER A 218 -24.47 0.07 -12.51
CA SER A 218 -25.74 -0.35 -11.91
C SER A 218 -26.70 0.81 -11.60
N SER A 219 -26.18 2.05 -11.56
CA SER A 219 -26.97 3.25 -11.28
C SER A 219 -27.76 3.78 -12.48
N GLY A 220 -27.48 3.28 -13.69
CA GLY A 220 -28.12 3.72 -14.93
C GLY A 220 -28.56 2.55 -15.83
N SER A 221 -28.96 2.86 -17.06
CA SER A 221 -29.24 1.85 -18.09
C SER A 221 -27.93 1.34 -18.71
N ILE A 222 -27.71 0.03 -18.70
CA ILE A 222 -26.53 -0.59 -19.31
C ILE A 222 -26.56 -0.38 -20.83
N THR A 223 -25.53 0.25 -21.36
CA THR A 223 -25.32 0.50 -22.79
C THR A 223 -24.26 -0.45 -23.37
N GLY A 224 -24.20 -0.57 -24.70
CA GLY A 224 -23.12 -1.34 -25.36
C GLY A 224 -21.73 -0.75 -25.09
N TRP A 225 -21.65 0.56 -24.86
CA TRP A 225 -20.42 1.24 -24.47
C TRP A 225 -19.91 0.78 -23.10
N ASP A 226 -20.81 0.62 -22.12
CA ASP A 226 -20.44 0.17 -20.78
C ASP A 226 -19.81 -1.23 -20.81
N ILE A 227 -20.34 -2.12 -21.66
CA ILE A 227 -19.79 -3.47 -21.84
C ILE A 227 -18.35 -3.40 -22.38
N ILE A 228 -18.11 -2.56 -23.39
CA ILE A 228 -16.76 -2.39 -23.98
C ILE A 228 -15.81 -1.76 -22.95
N ALA A 229 -16.23 -0.70 -22.26
CA ALA A 229 -15.42 -0.01 -21.26
C ALA A 229 -15.04 -0.95 -20.10
N VAL A 230 -15.98 -1.78 -19.62
CA VAL A 230 -15.70 -2.82 -18.62
C VAL A 230 -14.74 -3.87 -19.15
N ALA A 231 -14.92 -4.36 -20.37
CA ALA A 231 -14.00 -5.35 -20.95
C ALA A 231 -12.57 -4.80 -21.02
N VAL A 232 -12.40 -3.55 -21.45
CA VAL A 232 -11.09 -2.88 -21.47
C VAL A 232 -10.54 -2.66 -20.06
N LEU A 233 -11.38 -2.30 -19.10
CA LEU A 233 -10.98 -2.18 -17.70
C LEU A 233 -10.48 -3.52 -17.13
N PHE A 234 -11.15 -4.63 -17.44
CA PHE A 234 -10.72 -5.97 -17.04
C PHE A 234 -9.33 -6.29 -17.60
N VAL A 235 -9.07 -5.95 -18.86
CA VAL A 235 -7.74 -6.11 -19.48
C VAL A 235 -6.69 -5.25 -18.77
N ILE A 236 -7.01 -4.00 -18.45
CA ILE A 236 -6.13 -3.11 -17.69
C ILE A 236 -5.80 -3.69 -16.31
N LEU A 237 -6.82 -4.04 -15.52
CA LEU A 237 -6.64 -4.52 -14.15
C LEU A 237 -5.95 -5.88 -14.12
N PHE A 238 -6.26 -6.78 -15.05
CA PHE A 238 -5.58 -8.06 -15.17
C PHE A 238 -4.13 -7.91 -15.67
N GLY A 239 -3.87 -6.95 -16.56
CA GLY A 239 -2.51 -6.59 -16.96
C GLY A 239 -1.69 -6.08 -15.77
N LEU A 240 -2.25 -5.15 -14.98
CA LEU A 240 -1.61 -4.63 -13.76
C LEU A 240 -1.43 -5.72 -12.69
N PHE A 241 -2.41 -6.63 -12.54
CA PHE A 241 -2.28 -7.82 -11.72
C PHE A 241 -1.04 -8.63 -12.13
N ALA A 242 -0.91 -8.99 -13.41
CA ALA A 242 0.24 -9.75 -13.89
C ALA A 242 1.56 -8.99 -13.65
N VAL A 243 1.59 -7.68 -13.90
CA VAL A 243 2.79 -6.85 -13.69
C VAL A 243 3.26 -6.84 -12.23
N TYR A 244 2.33 -6.87 -11.26
CA TYR A 244 2.68 -6.91 -9.84
C TYR A 244 2.98 -8.35 -9.37
N PHE A 245 2.03 -9.27 -9.58
CA PHE A 245 2.06 -10.60 -8.96
C PHE A 245 3.07 -11.56 -9.62
N ASP A 246 3.41 -11.39 -10.90
CA ASP A 246 4.43 -12.21 -11.57
C ASP A 246 5.87 -11.78 -11.25
N ASP A 247 6.05 -10.66 -10.54
CA ASP A 247 7.39 -10.14 -10.19
C ASP A 247 7.57 -9.87 -8.70
N ILE A 248 6.76 -9.00 -8.10
CA ILE A 248 7.05 -8.40 -6.79
C ILE A 248 7.11 -9.43 -5.66
N PRO A 249 6.15 -10.38 -5.51
CA PRO A 249 6.25 -11.42 -4.48
C PRO A 249 7.47 -12.34 -4.66
N ASP A 250 7.78 -12.72 -5.91
CA ASP A 250 8.86 -13.64 -6.24
C ASP A 250 10.26 -12.99 -6.17
N ALA A 251 10.33 -11.68 -6.40
CA ALA A 251 11.57 -10.92 -6.41
C ALA A 251 12.21 -10.80 -5.02
N GLY A 252 11.44 -11.01 -3.95
CA GLY A 252 11.86 -10.92 -2.56
C GLY A 252 12.38 -9.54 -2.14
N ILE A 253 12.58 -9.36 -0.83
CA ILE A 253 13.04 -8.13 -0.20
C ILE A 253 14.57 -8.20 -0.03
N ARG A 254 15.24 -7.15 -0.51
CA ARG A 254 16.71 -7.01 -0.40
C ARG A 254 17.15 -7.05 1.07
N SER A 255 18.29 -7.66 1.33
CA SER A 255 18.93 -7.57 2.65
C SER A 255 19.31 -6.13 3.01
N GLY A 256 19.34 -5.83 4.31
CA GLY A 256 19.74 -4.55 4.86
C GLY A 256 18.67 -3.94 5.75
N ASP A 257 19.12 -3.22 6.79
CA ASP A 257 18.28 -2.72 7.88
C ASP A 257 17.13 -1.82 7.40
N LEU A 258 17.34 -1.11 6.29
CA LEU A 258 16.39 -0.16 5.72
C LEU A 258 15.55 -0.74 4.58
N SER A 259 16.01 -1.82 3.95
CA SER A 259 15.46 -2.33 2.69
C SER A 259 14.00 -2.76 2.84
N GLY A 260 13.63 -3.47 3.90
CA GLY A 260 12.26 -3.93 4.11
C GLY A 260 11.26 -2.82 4.37
N GLU A 261 11.62 -1.84 5.22
CA GLU A 261 10.75 -0.69 5.48
C GLU A 261 10.58 0.19 4.22
N MET A 262 11.66 0.41 3.46
CA MET A 262 11.58 1.19 2.21
C MET A 262 10.84 0.46 1.10
N TRP A 263 11.00 -0.87 1.01
CA TRP A 263 10.22 -1.72 0.12
C TRP A 263 8.73 -1.59 0.42
N LEU A 264 8.35 -1.61 1.71
CA LEU A 264 6.96 -1.44 2.12
C LEU A 264 6.48 -0.01 1.88
N LEU A 265 7.27 1.02 2.23
CA LEU A 265 6.94 2.44 1.94
C LEU A 265 6.76 2.71 0.45
N ALA A 266 7.49 2.02 -0.44
CA ALA A 266 7.28 2.15 -1.88
C ALA A 266 5.89 1.66 -2.34
N HIS A 267 5.24 0.76 -1.58
CA HIS A 267 3.86 0.34 -1.84
C HIS A 267 2.84 1.46 -1.59
N LEU A 268 3.16 2.46 -0.76
CA LEU A 268 2.28 3.62 -0.54
C LEU A 268 1.96 4.31 -1.87
N LEU A 269 2.99 4.61 -2.67
CA LEU A 269 2.81 5.26 -3.97
C LEU A 269 2.02 4.37 -4.93
N LEU A 270 2.35 3.08 -4.97
CA LEU A 270 1.65 2.10 -5.82
C LEU A 270 0.16 2.07 -5.48
N GLN A 271 -0.19 1.85 -4.21
CA GLN A 271 -1.57 1.66 -3.77
C GLN A 271 -2.40 2.95 -3.86
N LEU A 272 -1.81 4.11 -3.52
CA LEU A 272 -2.45 5.41 -3.76
C LEU A 272 -2.78 5.60 -5.24
N SER A 273 -1.88 5.17 -6.13
CA SER A 273 -2.06 5.29 -7.57
C SER A 273 -3.10 4.30 -8.10
N ILE A 274 -3.24 3.10 -7.51
CA ILE A 274 -4.33 2.16 -7.84
C ILE A 274 -5.70 2.72 -7.39
N VAL A 275 -5.78 3.36 -6.22
CA VAL A 275 -7.01 4.07 -5.81
C VAL A 275 -7.34 5.22 -6.78
N ALA A 276 -6.34 5.99 -7.19
CA ALA A 276 -6.52 7.04 -8.19
C ALA A 276 -6.99 6.48 -9.55
N LEU A 277 -6.48 5.31 -9.96
CA LEU A 277 -6.96 4.59 -11.14
C LEU A 277 -8.45 4.27 -11.01
N ALA A 278 -8.88 3.73 -9.87
CA ALA A 278 -10.28 3.40 -9.59
C ALA A 278 -11.20 4.65 -9.71
N VAL A 279 -10.75 5.81 -9.23
CA VAL A 279 -11.49 7.07 -9.38
C VAL A 279 -11.52 7.55 -10.83
N GLY A 280 -10.39 7.48 -11.53
CA GLY A 280 -10.29 7.86 -12.94
C GLY A 280 -11.23 7.04 -13.82
N VAL A 281 -11.28 5.72 -13.60
CA VAL A 281 -12.17 4.79 -14.29
C VAL A 281 -13.65 5.11 -13.98
N SER A 282 -13.99 5.31 -12.71
CA SER A 282 -15.36 5.65 -12.30
C SER A 282 -15.85 6.92 -13.00
N LYS A 283 -15.03 7.97 -13.02
CA LYS A 283 -15.34 9.23 -13.74
C LYS A 283 -15.44 9.04 -15.24
N TYR A 284 -14.61 8.18 -15.80
CA TYR A 284 -14.63 7.88 -17.21
C TYR A 284 -15.96 7.19 -17.60
N LEU A 285 -16.43 6.24 -16.79
CA LEU A 285 -17.70 5.53 -17.03
C LEU A 285 -18.94 6.43 -16.91
N GLN A 286 -18.89 7.50 -16.09
CA GLN A 286 -20.03 8.40 -15.88
C GLN A 286 -20.43 9.25 -17.10
N VAL A 287 -19.54 9.44 -18.09
CA VAL A 287 -19.77 10.41 -19.19
C VAL A 287 -20.12 9.73 -20.53
N GLY A 288 -20.05 8.39 -20.59
CA GLY A 288 -20.44 7.66 -21.79
C GLY A 288 -19.58 8.00 -23.02
N ALA A 289 -20.19 8.00 -24.20
CA ALA A 289 -19.52 8.28 -25.48
C ALA A 289 -19.44 9.79 -25.82
N ASP A 290 -20.13 10.65 -25.07
CA ASP A 290 -20.31 12.08 -25.38
C ASP A 290 -19.08 12.95 -25.05
N GLY A 291 -17.98 12.34 -24.57
CA GLY A 291 -16.67 12.95 -24.38
C GLY A 291 -16.01 12.54 -23.06
N VAL A 292 -14.67 12.57 -22.98
CA VAL A 292 -13.99 12.34 -21.69
C VAL A 292 -13.81 13.67 -20.98
N PRO A 293 -14.17 13.80 -19.70
CA PRO A 293 -13.71 14.94 -18.92
C PRO A 293 -12.19 14.96 -18.92
N THR A 294 -11.57 16.07 -19.31
CA THR A 294 -10.10 16.26 -19.23
C THR A 294 -9.56 15.84 -17.87
N LYS A 295 -10.33 16.07 -16.80
CA LYS A 295 -10.03 15.62 -15.43
C LYS A 295 -9.83 14.10 -15.31
N ALA A 296 -10.65 13.28 -15.97
CA ALA A 296 -10.52 11.83 -15.94
C ALA A 296 -9.23 11.38 -16.64
N ILE A 297 -8.89 11.97 -17.80
CA ILE A 297 -7.63 11.70 -18.50
C ILE A 297 -6.44 12.05 -17.59
N VAL A 298 -6.45 13.22 -16.96
CA VAL A 298 -5.38 13.65 -16.04
C VAL A 298 -5.25 12.71 -14.85
N ILE A 299 -6.35 12.31 -14.22
CA ILE A 299 -6.36 11.38 -13.08
C ILE A 299 -5.81 10.01 -13.50
N LEU A 300 -6.29 9.45 -14.62
CA LEU A 300 -5.83 8.16 -15.15
C LEU A 300 -4.35 8.19 -15.53
N THR A 301 -3.89 9.28 -16.13
CA THR A 301 -2.48 9.48 -16.50
C THR A 301 -1.59 9.53 -15.26
N ALA A 302 -1.97 10.32 -14.25
CA ALA A 302 -1.25 10.41 -12.99
C ALA A 302 -1.24 9.06 -12.25
N ALA A 303 -2.37 8.34 -12.24
CA ALA A 303 -2.48 7.01 -11.66
C ALA A 303 -1.54 6.01 -12.35
N TYR A 304 -1.56 5.92 -13.69
CA TYR A 304 -0.67 5.02 -14.42
C TYR A 304 0.81 5.35 -14.20
N ALA A 305 1.18 6.62 -14.28
CA ALA A 305 2.55 7.05 -14.01
C ALA A 305 2.97 6.66 -12.58
N GLY A 306 2.11 6.94 -11.60
CA GLY A 306 2.34 6.62 -10.20
C GLY A 306 2.45 5.11 -9.92
N ILE A 307 1.64 4.27 -10.58
CA ILE A 307 1.73 2.80 -10.49
C ILE A 307 3.11 2.34 -10.95
N PHE A 308 3.56 2.75 -12.14
CA PHE A 308 4.85 2.29 -12.68
C PHE A 308 6.06 2.89 -11.95
N ILE A 309 5.96 4.13 -11.44
CA ILE A 309 6.98 4.70 -10.55
C ILE A 309 7.01 3.95 -9.23
N GLY A 310 5.86 3.61 -8.64
CA GLY A 310 5.76 2.79 -7.43
C GLY A 310 6.41 1.42 -7.62
N LEU A 311 6.10 0.73 -8.71
CA LEU A 311 6.75 -0.53 -9.08
C LEU A 311 8.27 -0.38 -9.27
N ALA A 312 8.72 0.73 -9.86
CA ALA A 312 10.14 1.02 -10.00
C ALA A 312 10.83 1.16 -8.63
N LEU A 313 10.21 1.91 -7.71
CA LEU A 313 10.70 2.08 -6.34
C LEU A 313 10.74 0.75 -5.57
N ILE A 314 9.69 -0.07 -5.65
CA ILE A 314 9.67 -1.41 -5.02
C ILE A 314 10.81 -2.27 -5.59
N GLY A 315 11.04 -2.23 -6.91
CA GLY A 315 12.11 -2.95 -7.57
C GLY A 315 13.52 -2.56 -7.09
N LEU A 316 13.75 -1.30 -6.69
CA LEU A 316 15.05 -0.86 -6.14
C LEU A 316 15.39 -1.56 -4.81
N PHE A 317 14.36 -1.91 -4.03
CA PHE A 317 14.49 -2.58 -2.74
C PHE A 317 14.22 -4.09 -2.81
N SER A 318 14.08 -4.65 -4.02
CA SER A 318 13.87 -6.08 -4.23
C SER A 318 15.19 -6.85 -4.46
N ARG A 319 15.23 -8.16 -4.21
CA ARG A 319 16.44 -8.99 -4.40
C ARG A 319 16.76 -9.30 -5.85
N ARG A 320 15.75 -9.32 -6.73
CA ARG A 320 15.91 -9.63 -8.16
C ARG A 320 17.08 -8.87 -8.79
N SER A 321 17.89 -9.59 -9.57
CA SER A 321 19.08 -9.07 -10.25
C SER A 321 19.21 -9.65 -11.66
N PRO A 322 19.68 -8.86 -12.66
CA PRO A 322 19.91 -7.41 -12.63
C PRO A 322 18.64 -6.56 -12.56
N ARG A 323 18.68 -5.45 -11.82
CA ARG A 323 17.54 -4.52 -11.64
C ARG A 323 17.30 -3.57 -12.82
N GLY A 324 18.37 -3.23 -13.54
CA GLY A 324 18.39 -2.17 -14.56
C GLY A 324 17.31 -2.32 -15.63
N PRO A 325 17.21 -3.47 -16.32
CA PRO A 325 16.25 -3.65 -17.42
C PRO A 325 14.78 -3.43 -16.98
N LEU A 326 14.36 -4.03 -15.86
CA LEU A 326 13.00 -3.87 -15.35
C LEU A 326 12.74 -2.45 -14.84
N LEU A 327 13.71 -1.83 -14.17
CA LEU A 327 13.63 -0.43 -13.75
C LEU A 327 13.43 0.51 -14.95
N THR A 328 14.25 0.35 -16.00
CA THR A 328 14.14 1.14 -17.23
C THR A 328 12.80 0.90 -17.91
N LEU A 329 12.32 -0.34 -18.01
CA LEU A 329 11.02 -0.64 -18.59
C LEU A 329 9.88 0.07 -17.82
N ARG A 330 9.89 0.03 -16.49
CA ARG A 330 8.89 0.71 -15.64
C ARG A 330 8.90 2.22 -15.82
N LEU A 331 10.07 2.85 -15.80
CA LEU A 331 10.20 4.30 -15.99
C LEU A 331 9.83 4.74 -17.42
N LEU A 332 10.19 3.94 -18.43
CA LEU A 332 9.77 4.16 -19.82
C LEU A 332 8.25 4.07 -19.93
N THR A 333 7.63 3.07 -19.29
CA THR A 333 6.18 2.88 -19.32
C THR A 333 5.44 4.05 -18.64
N ALA A 334 5.95 4.53 -17.51
CA ALA A 334 5.44 5.75 -16.87
C ALA A 334 5.54 6.96 -17.81
N THR A 335 6.67 7.11 -18.51
CA THR A 335 6.89 8.22 -19.46
C THR A 335 5.97 8.13 -20.67
N VAL A 336 5.75 6.94 -21.22
CA VAL A 336 4.81 6.70 -22.33
C VAL A 336 3.37 7.00 -21.89
N ALA A 337 2.97 6.61 -20.69
CA ALA A 337 1.65 6.94 -20.15
C ALA A 337 1.45 8.46 -20.01
N VAL A 338 2.45 9.18 -19.48
CA VAL A 338 2.42 10.65 -19.39
C VAL A 338 2.34 11.28 -20.76
N ALA A 339 3.20 10.88 -21.71
CA ALA A 339 3.21 11.42 -23.06
C ALA A 339 1.86 11.17 -23.78
N GLY A 340 1.29 9.98 -23.63
CA GLY A 340 -0.03 9.63 -24.17
C GLY A 340 -1.14 10.49 -23.58
N GLY A 341 -1.17 10.63 -22.24
CA GLY A 341 -2.12 11.48 -21.55
C GLY A 341 -2.01 12.96 -21.91
N THR A 342 -0.80 13.51 -21.97
CA THR A 342 -0.57 14.89 -22.41
C THR A 342 -1.01 15.10 -23.85
N THR A 343 -0.73 14.15 -24.75
CA THR A 343 -1.17 14.21 -26.14
C THR A 343 -2.69 14.19 -26.24
N ALA A 344 -3.36 13.32 -25.47
CA ALA A 344 -4.82 13.25 -25.44
C ALA A 344 -5.46 14.56 -24.96
N VAL A 345 -4.87 15.22 -23.96
CA VAL A 345 -5.35 16.51 -23.46
C VAL A 345 -5.09 17.66 -24.45
N VAL A 346 -3.92 17.69 -25.09
CA VAL A 346 -3.52 18.81 -25.97
C VAL A 346 -4.17 18.72 -27.34
N ALA A 347 -4.29 17.51 -27.90
CA ALA A 347 -4.82 17.32 -29.24
C ALA A 347 -6.34 17.48 -29.32
N ASP A 348 -7.04 17.32 -28.19
CA ASP A 348 -8.52 17.32 -28.10
C ASP A 348 -9.22 16.44 -29.16
N ALA A 349 -8.50 15.43 -29.65
CA ALA A 349 -8.86 14.61 -30.79
C ALA A 349 -8.90 13.11 -30.46
N VAL A 350 -8.59 12.74 -29.21
CA VAL A 350 -8.59 11.35 -28.75
C VAL A 350 -9.96 11.04 -28.17
N THR A 351 -10.66 10.10 -28.80
CA THR A 351 -11.92 9.59 -28.26
C THR A 351 -11.66 8.90 -26.92
N PRO A 352 -12.68 8.86 -26.04
CA PRO A 352 -12.61 8.05 -24.83
C PRO A 352 -11.98 6.67 -25.05
N GLY A 353 -12.53 5.95 -26.04
CA GLY A 353 -12.19 4.55 -26.28
C GLY A 353 -10.74 4.38 -26.66
N GLU A 354 -10.21 5.28 -27.48
CA GLU A 354 -8.80 5.28 -27.87
C GLU A 354 -7.88 5.46 -26.67
N PHE A 355 -8.22 6.32 -25.71
CA PHE A 355 -7.39 6.52 -24.53
C PHE A 355 -7.40 5.29 -23.60
N LEU A 356 -8.56 4.67 -23.35
CA LEU A 356 -8.61 3.42 -22.57
C LEU A 356 -7.90 2.27 -23.29
N LEU A 357 -8.08 2.16 -24.61
CA LEU A 357 -7.36 1.17 -25.42
C LEU A 357 -5.86 1.38 -25.35
N LEU A 358 -5.39 2.64 -25.38
CA LEU A 358 -3.97 2.97 -25.18
C LEU A 358 -3.47 2.44 -23.83
N LEU A 359 -4.19 2.70 -22.74
CA LEU A 359 -3.81 2.22 -21.40
C LEU A 359 -3.80 0.68 -21.31
N ALA A 360 -4.77 0.02 -21.95
CA ALA A 360 -4.81 -1.44 -22.05
C ALA A 360 -3.62 -2.00 -22.85
N VAL A 361 -3.30 -1.39 -23.99
CA VAL A 361 -2.12 -1.75 -24.81
C VAL A 361 -0.84 -1.54 -24.02
N ILE A 362 -0.69 -0.43 -23.31
CA ILE A 362 0.46 -0.18 -22.42
C ILE A 362 0.60 -1.30 -21.38
N SER A 363 -0.50 -1.70 -20.74
CA SER A 363 -0.50 -2.77 -19.74
C SER A 363 -0.11 -4.13 -20.32
N ILE A 364 -0.65 -4.50 -21.49
CA ILE A 364 -0.32 -5.76 -22.17
C ILE A 364 1.14 -5.75 -22.63
N VAL A 365 1.59 -4.67 -23.27
CA VAL A 365 2.95 -4.55 -23.77
C VAL A 365 3.93 -4.63 -22.60
N HIS A 366 3.68 -3.89 -21.53
CA HIS A 366 4.51 -3.96 -20.33
C HIS A 366 4.56 -5.37 -19.75
N SER A 367 3.41 -6.04 -19.56
CA SER A 367 3.37 -7.37 -18.95
C SER A 367 4.15 -8.40 -19.78
N VAL A 368 4.04 -8.35 -21.12
CA VAL A 368 4.81 -9.23 -22.02
C VAL A 368 6.32 -8.99 -21.91
N PHE A 369 6.76 -7.72 -21.93
CA PHE A 369 8.19 -7.41 -21.81
C PHE A 369 8.72 -7.70 -20.40
N ALA A 370 7.96 -7.37 -19.37
CA ALA A 370 8.32 -7.63 -17.97
C ALA A 370 8.47 -9.12 -17.74
N ARG A 371 7.53 -9.95 -18.18
CA ARG A 371 7.62 -11.42 -18.07
C ARG A 371 8.89 -11.97 -18.72
N ARG A 372 9.20 -11.54 -19.95
CA ARG A 372 10.44 -11.94 -20.64
C ARG A 372 11.71 -11.51 -19.90
N LEU A 373 11.68 -10.38 -19.21
CA LEU A 373 12.80 -9.92 -18.38
C LEU A 373 12.88 -10.72 -17.07
N CYS A 374 11.74 -11.02 -16.44
CA CYS A 374 11.66 -11.86 -15.25
C CYS A 374 12.19 -13.27 -15.51
N GLU A 375 11.88 -13.87 -16.66
CA GLU A 375 12.42 -15.18 -17.09
C GLU A 375 13.96 -15.17 -17.28
N ARG A 376 14.57 -13.99 -17.46
CA ARG A 376 16.02 -13.81 -17.66
C ARG A 376 16.75 -13.31 -16.42
N THR A 377 16.05 -13.19 -15.29
CA THR A 377 16.62 -12.69 -14.04
C THR A 377 16.36 -13.71 -12.93
N ASP A 378 17.41 -14.07 -12.19
CA ASP A 378 17.27 -15.02 -11.10
C ASP A 378 16.75 -14.31 -9.84
N PRO A 379 15.76 -14.89 -9.13
CA PRO A 379 15.38 -14.43 -7.81
C PRO A 379 16.41 -14.78 -6.71
N VAL A 380 17.49 -15.54 -7.01
CA VAL A 380 18.31 -16.21 -5.97
C VAL A 380 19.83 -16.17 -6.23
N VAL A 381 20.59 -15.88 -5.17
CA VAL A 381 21.81 -16.64 -4.81
C VAL A 381 21.44 -17.45 -3.56
N PRO A 382 21.53 -18.79 -3.55
CA PRO A 382 21.29 -19.57 -2.34
C PRO A 382 22.43 -19.30 -1.36
N ILE A 383 22.12 -19.11 -0.08
CA ILE A 383 23.15 -19.21 0.96
C ILE A 383 23.73 -20.63 0.86
N PRO A 384 25.05 -20.81 0.70
CA PRO A 384 25.63 -22.15 0.67
C PRO A 384 25.22 -22.89 1.94
N SER A 385 24.65 -24.08 1.78
CA SER A 385 24.42 -24.99 2.89
C SER A 385 25.73 -25.12 3.69
N PRO A 386 25.72 -24.97 5.03
CA PRO A 386 26.92 -25.28 5.80
C PRO A 386 27.36 -26.71 5.45
N PRO A 387 28.67 -26.97 5.30
CA PRO A 387 29.15 -28.30 4.96
C PRO A 387 28.60 -29.29 5.99
N ILE A 388 27.91 -30.32 5.50
CA ILE A 388 27.48 -31.45 6.33
C ILE A 388 28.76 -31.98 6.99
N PRO A 389 28.83 -32.05 8.34
CA PRO A 389 29.99 -32.65 8.97
C PRO A 389 30.09 -34.08 8.45
N SER A 390 31.20 -34.38 7.76
CA SER A 390 31.53 -35.74 7.39
C SER A 390 31.45 -36.57 8.66
N SER A 391 30.54 -37.54 8.71
CA SER A 391 30.59 -38.55 9.75
C SER A 391 31.94 -39.22 9.61
N GLU A 392 32.86 -38.93 10.52
CA GLU A 392 34.08 -39.71 10.66
C GLU A 392 33.65 -41.15 10.90
N ALA A 393 33.87 -41.98 9.88
CA ALA A 393 34.06 -43.40 10.09
C ALA A 393 35.45 -43.53 10.72
N HIS A 394 35.50 -43.78 12.04
CA HIS A 394 36.25 -44.88 12.66
C HIS A 394 36.07 -44.90 14.17
#